data_AF-A0A401RR11-F1
#
_entry.id   AF-A0A401RR11-F1
#
_cell.length_a   1.000
_cell.length_b   1.000
_cell.length_c   1.000
_cell.angle_alpha   90.00
_cell.angle_beta   90.00
_cell.angle_gamma   90.00
#
_symmetry.space_group_name_H-M   'P 1'
#
loop_
_entity.id
_entity.type
_entity.pdbx_description
1 polymer ?
#
loop_
_entity_poly.entity_id
_entity_poly.type
_entity_poly.pdbx_seq_one_letter_code
_entity_poly.pdbx_strand_id
1 'polypeptide(L)'
;MENRSGAILCVVKTKRKAKQSQTVTQEYVITPHALPMFREPRQKSTRKQLEKDRLDPVKSHKPEPPVSGPGRGGRVGTHGGTLSSFIVKNIALDKTDDSNPREAILRHAKEAEQNPYWVAPAYVKTQPHAVFAAPETEEEMEDDEPEWKKRKLTSWMEALRPRD
;
A
#
# COMPACT_ATOMS: atom_id res chain seq x y z
N MET A 1 36.40 2.68 -20.35
CA MET A 1 36.53 1.66 -21.40
C MET A 1 35.13 1.14 -21.69
N GLU A 2 34.46 1.72 -22.69
CA GLU A 2 33.14 1.30 -23.13
C GLU A 2 33.26 0.02 -23.98
N ASN A 3 32.36 -0.93 -23.75
CA ASN A 3 32.19 -2.05 -24.67
C ASN A 3 31.41 -1.57 -25.90
N ARG A 4 31.60 -2.23 -27.06
CA ARG A 4 31.01 -1.89 -28.37
C ARG A 4 29.48 -1.83 -28.43
N SER A 5 28.79 -2.14 -27.32
CA SER A 5 27.33 -2.08 -27.18
C SER A 5 26.85 -0.96 -26.25
N GLY A 6 27.69 0.03 -25.92
CA GLY A 6 27.24 1.25 -25.21
C GLY A 6 26.83 1.08 -23.74
N ALA A 7 27.03 -0.09 -23.14
CA ALA A 7 26.75 -0.31 -21.73
C ALA A 7 27.93 0.15 -20.85
N ILE A 8 27.68 1.12 -19.96
CA ILE A 8 28.61 1.53 -18.91
C ILE A 8 28.60 0.45 -17.82
N LEU A 9 29.67 -0.36 -17.73
CA LEU A 9 29.81 -1.34 -16.67
C LEU A 9 30.06 -0.62 -15.33
N CYS A 10 29.06 -0.61 -14.45
CA CYS A 10 29.13 -0.04 -13.08
C CYS A 10 30.05 -0.82 -12.12
N VAL A 11 30.98 -1.63 -12.60
CA VAL A 11 31.91 -2.39 -11.75
C VAL A 11 33.31 -1.84 -11.92
N VAL A 12 33.57 -0.76 -11.19
CA VAL A 12 34.95 -0.35 -10.87
C VAL A 12 35.50 -1.38 -9.89
N LYS A 13 36.68 -1.96 -10.19
CA LYS A 13 37.43 -2.79 -9.24
C LYS A 13 37.91 -1.89 -8.10
N THR A 14 37.07 -1.69 -7.09
CA THR A 14 37.43 -0.90 -5.91
C THR A 14 38.60 -1.58 -5.20
N LYS A 15 39.62 -0.81 -4.82
CA LYS A 15 40.77 -1.33 -4.08
C LYS A 15 40.24 -1.92 -2.77
N ARG A 16 40.42 -3.23 -2.56
CA ARG A 16 40.10 -3.87 -1.27
C ARG A 16 40.96 -3.18 -0.22
N LYS A 17 40.34 -2.64 0.83
CA LYS A 17 41.08 -2.08 1.97
C LYS A 17 41.97 -3.18 2.53
N ALA A 18 43.28 -2.97 2.53
CA ALA A 18 44.22 -3.88 3.16
C ALA A 18 43.82 -3.97 4.64
N LYS A 19 43.50 -5.19 5.11
CA LYS A 19 43.30 -5.41 6.53
C LYS A 19 44.67 -5.19 7.18
N GLN A 20 44.83 -4.08 7.89
CA GLN A 20 45.93 -3.91 8.82
C GLN A 20 45.90 -5.13 9.75
N SER A 21 46.85 -6.04 9.59
CA SER A 21 47.07 -7.10 10.56
C SER A 21 47.33 -6.39 11.88
N GLN A 22 46.39 -6.53 12.82
CA GLN A 22 46.49 -5.93 14.14
C GLN A 22 47.67 -6.58 14.89
N THR A 23 48.88 -6.07 14.68
CA THR A 23 50.08 -6.43 15.44
C THR A 23 50.50 -5.30 16.36
N VAL A 24 49.55 -4.69 17.05
CA VAL A 24 49.82 -3.90 18.26
C VAL A 24 48.67 -4.13 19.23
N THR A 25 48.67 -5.28 19.90
CA THR A 25 47.88 -5.42 21.12
C THR A 25 48.59 -4.59 22.19
N GLN A 26 48.04 -3.42 22.52
CA GLN A 26 48.47 -2.70 23.72
C GLN A 26 48.29 -3.63 24.93
N GLU A 27 49.31 -3.72 25.78
CA GLU A 27 49.25 -4.47 27.03
C GLU A 27 48.17 -3.88 27.93
N TYR A 28 47.13 -4.66 28.23
CA TYR A 28 45.96 -4.19 28.98
C TYR A 28 46.21 -4.34 30.48
N VAL A 29 46.35 -3.21 31.18
CA VAL A 29 46.60 -3.17 32.62
C VAL A 29 45.27 -3.10 33.37
N ILE A 30 44.99 -4.11 34.20
CA ILE A 30 43.74 -4.18 34.99
C ILE A 30 43.93 -3.45 36.32
N THR A 31 43.19 -2.37 36.52
CA THR A 31 43.10 -1.68 37.82
C THR A 31 41.90 -2.21 38.63
N PRO A 32 42.12 -2.97 39.73
CA PRO A 32 41.04 -3.71 40.42
C PRO A 32 40.03 -2.82 41.14
N HIS A 33 40.41 -1.62 41.59
CA HIS A 33 39.54 -0.70 42.37
C HIS A 33 39.28 0.64 41.66
N ALA A 34 39.45 0.72 40.34
CA ALA A 34 39.11 1.94 39.62
C ALA A 34 37.60 2.11 39.46
N LEU A 35 37.11 3.36 39.58
CA LEU A 35 35.71 3.68 39.30
C LEU A 35 35.37 3.31 37.84
N PRO A 36 34.11 2.94 37.54
CA PRO A 36 33.68 2.59 36.19
C PRO A 36 34.01 3.65 35.13
N MET A 37 34.03 4.92 35.50
CA MET A 37 34.38 6.03 34.60
C MET A 37 35.86 6.04 34.21
N PHE A 38 36.75 5.48 35.02
CA PHE A 38 38.20 5.38 34.77
C PHE A 38 38.63 3.98 34.28
N ARG A 39 37.68 3.05 34.13
CA ARG A 39 37.98 1.70 33.71
C ARG A 39 38.17 1.65 32.20
N GLU A 40 39.37 1.27 31.76
CA GLU A 40 39.66 1.10 30.34
C GLU A 40 38.80 -0.02 29.72
N PRO A 41 38.26 0.18 28.50
CA PRO A 41 37.49 -0.84 27.82
C PRO A 41 38.40 -2.01 27.45
N ARG A 42 38.05 -3.19 27.96
CA ARG A 42 38.73 -4.45 27.64
C ARG A 42 38.82 -4.63 26.12
N GLN A 43 40.00 -5.02 25.61
CA GLN A 43 40.19 -5.35 24.19
C GLN A 43 39.18 -6.44 23.78
N LYS A 44 38.29 -6.12 22.84
CA LYS A 44 37.29 -7.05 22.30
C LYS A 44 37.70 -7.43 20.87
N SER A 45 37.22 -8.59 20.40
CA SER A 45 37.41 -8.96 19.01
C SER A 45 36.85 -7.89 18.07
N THR A 46 37.50 -7.70 16.92
CA THR A 46 37.12 -6.70 15.90
C THR A 46 35.63 -6.81 15.54
N ARG A 47 35.09 -8.04 15.48
CA ARG A 47 33.67 -8.29 15.24
C ARG A 47 32.77 -7.65 16.30
N LYS A 48 33.05 -7.86 17.58
CA LYS A 48 32.24 -7.32 18.69
C LYS A 48 32.34 -5.80 18.78
N GLN A 49 33.49 -5.23 18.41
CA GLN A 49 33.67 -3.78 18.35
C GLN A 49 32.82 -3.16 17.23
N LEU A 50 32.85 -3.75 16.03
CA LEU A 50 32.02 -3.32 14.90
C LEU A 50 30.52 -3.46 15.16
N GLU A 51 30.09 -4.50 15.87
CA GLU A 51 28.69 -4.65 16.29
C GLU A 51 28.27 -3.52 17.26
N LYS A 52 29.13 -3.17 18.21
CA LYS A 52 28.87 -2.06 19.15
C LYS A 52 28.85 -0.71 18.43
N ASP A 53 29.84 -0.43 17.59
CA ASP A 53 29.92 0.84 16.86
C ASP A 53 28.74 1.04 15.89
N ARG A 54 28.12 -0.05 15.41
CA ARG A 54 26.87 0.00 14.62
C ARG A 54 25.63 0.34 15.45
N LEU A 55 25.64 0.05 16.74
CA LEU A 55 24.53 0.38 17.65
C LEU A 55 24.59 1.83 18.11
N ASP A 56 25.79 2.41 18.18
CA ASP A 56 25.98 3.81 18.56
C ASP A 56 25.45 4.75 17.46
N PRO A 57 24.43 5.59 17.72
CA PRO A 57 23.77 6.39 16.69
C PRO A 57 24.69 7.44 16.05
N VAL A 58 25.63 7.98 16.83
CA VAL A 58 26.59 8.99 16.38
C VAL A 58 27.62 8.39 15.41
N LYS A 59 28.19 7.21 15.74
CA LYS A 59 29.21 6.55 14.91
C LYS A 59 28.62 5.91 13.66
N SER A 60 27.43 5.34 13.80
CA SER A 60 26.74 4.65 12.70
C SER A 60 25.99 5.60 11.77
N HIS A 61 25.85 6.89 12.14
CA HIS A 61 24.99 7.86 11.46
C HIS A 61 23.60 7.27 11.14
N LYS A 62 23.08 6.46 12.07
CA LYS A 62 21.79 5.78 11.87
C LYS A 62 20.69 6.84 11.90
N PRO A 63 19.80 6.88 10.88
CA PRO A 63 18.69 7.82 10.89
C PRO A 63 17.81 7.54 12.13
N GLU A 64 17.28 8.62 12.71
CA GLU A 64 16.41 8.49 13.88
C GLU A 64 15.18 7.65 13.51
N PRO A 65 14.86 6.61 14.31
CA PRO A 65 13.70 5.77 14.04
C PRO A 65 12.40 6.57 14.15
N PRO A 66 11.31 6.11 13.50
CA PRO A 66 10.01 6.73 13.65
C PRO A 66 9.59 6.77 15.12
N VAL A 67 8.95 7.86 15.53
CA VAL A 67 8.51 8.04 16.92
C VAL A 67 7.38 7.07 17.21
N SER A 68 7.65 6.12 18.09
CA SER A 68 6.65 5.19 18.60
C SER A 68 6.02 5.78 19.85
N GLY A 69 4.70 6.01 19.82
CA GLY A 69 3.92 6.51 20.94
C GLY A 69 3.53 8.00 20.85
N PRO A 70 2.98 8.58 21.94
CA PRO A 70 2.59 9.98 21.96
C PRO A 70 3.82 10.85 21.71
N GLY A 71 3.71 11.74 20.72
CA GLY A 71 4.82 12.58 20.27
C GLY A 71 5.55 13.26 21.42
N ARG A 72 6.87 13.08 21.51
CA ARG A 72 7.73 13.63 22.56
C ARG A 72 8.91 14.36 21.93
N GLY A 73 9.29 15.51 22.51
CA GLY A 73 10.43 16.30 22.04
C GLY A 73 10.18 17.03 20.71
N GLY A 74 8.95 17.50 20.45
CA GLY A 74 8.61 18.26 19.24
C GLY A 74 8.31 17.41 17.99
N ARG A 75 8.46 16.08 18.08
CA ARG A 75 8.08 15.14 17.03
C ARG A 75 6.65 14.65 17.27
N VAL A 76 5.79 14.70 16.25
CA VAL A 76 4.40 14.22 16.32
C VAL A 76 4.37 12.73 15.96
N GLY A 77 3.79 11.91 16.83
CA GLY A 77 3.56 10.49 16.54
C GLY A 77 2.45 10.32 15.50
N THR A 78 2.49 9.22 14.73
CA THR A 78 1.48 8.91 13.68
C THR A 78 0.06 8.79 14.24
N HIS A 79 -0.06 8.35 15.48
CA HIS A 79 -1.30 8.36 16.26
C HIS A 79 -1.00 9.05 17.59
N GLY A 80 -0.94 10.39 17.53
CA GLY A 80 -0.67 11.22 18.70
C GLY A 80 -1.82 11.18 19.71
N GLY A 81 -1.52 11.45 20.99
CA GLY A 81 -2.52 11.59 22.05
C GLY A 81 -3.32 12.90 22.01
N THR A 82 -3.26 13.66 20.92
CA THR A 82 -3.99 14.92 20.78
C THR A 82 -5.41 14.67 20.29
N LEU A 83 -6.36 15.48 20.77
CA LEU A 83 -7.76 15.38 20.37
C LEU A 83 -7.95 15.51 18.85
N SER A 84 -7.13 16.35 18.19
CA SER A 84 -7.14 16.48 16.73
C SER A 84 -6.85 15.16 16.01
N SER A 85 -5.88 14.38 16.49
CA SER A 85 -5.54 13.08 15.92
C SER A 85 -6.64 12.03 16.17
N PHE A 86 -7.32 12.11 17.32
CA PHE A 86 -8.44 11.24 17.66
C PHE A 86 -9.68 11.54 16.80
N ILE A 87 -10.02 12.82 16.59
CA ILE A 87 -11.12 13.27 15.74
C ILE A 87 -10.90 12.80 14.29
N VAL A 88 -9.72 13.03 13.73
CA VAL A 88 -9.41 12.59 12.36
C VAL A 88 -9.56 11.08 12.22
N LYS A 89 -9.11 10.31 13.23
CA LYS A 89 -9.18 8.85 13.17
C LYS A 89 -10.60 8.29 13.25
N ASN A 90 -11.42 8.85 14.13
CA ASN A 90 -12.72 8.26 14.45
C ASN A 90 -13.90 8.92 13.74
N ILE A 91 -13.78 10.21 13.43
CA ILE A 91 -14.88 11.01 12.87
C ILE A 91 -14.65 11.24 11.38
N ALA A 92 -13.42 11.59 10.98
CA ALA A 92 -13.15 11.92 9.57
C ALA A 92 -12.99 10.68 8.66
N LEU A 93 -12.69 9.52 9.23
CA LEU A 93 -12.55 8.25 8.51
C LEU A 93 -13.76 7.33 8.72
N ASP A 94 -14.87 7.85 9.26
CA ASP A 94 -16.04 7.02 9.51
C ASP A 94 -16.57 6.48 8.17
N LYS A 95 -16.57 5.15 8.05
CA LYS A 95 -16.82 4.41 6.80
C LYS A 95 -18.30 4.24 6.49
N THR A 96 -19.15 5.05 7.11
CA THR A 96 -20.52 5.28 6.63
C THR A 96 -20.45 6.08 5.34
N ASP A 97 -19.81 5.50 4.33
CA ASP A 97 -19.62 6.07 3.01
C ASP A 97 -20.97 6.07 2.29
N ASP A 98 -21.73 7.14 2.49
CA ASP A 98 -22.84 7.53 1.61
C ASP A 98 -22.33 8.18 0.30
N SER A 99 -21.01 8.17 0.09
CA SER A 99 -20.29 8.65 -1.09
C SER A 99 -20.89 8.12 -2.41
N ASN A 100 -21.44 6.90 -2.39
CA ASN A 100 -22.16 6.31 -3.52
C ASN A 100 -23.68 6.23 -3.22
N PRO A 101 -24.49 7.22 -3.63
CA PRO A 101 -25.92 7.26 -3.31
C PRO A 101 -26.69 6.07 -3.89
N ARG A 102 -26.21 5.52 -5.02
CA ARG A 102 -26.80 4.33 -5.65
C ARG A 102 -26.73 3.10 -4.76
N GLU A 103 -25.56 2.83 -4.17
CA GLU A 103 -25.35 1.65 -3.34
C GLU A 103 -26.12 1.74 -2.02
N ALA A 104 -26.21 2.95 -1.45
CA ALA A 104 -27.02 3.20 -0.27
C ALA A 104 -28.51 2.94 -0.51
N ILE A 105 -29.08 3.45 -1.61
CA ILE A 105 -30.47 3.19 -1.99
C ILE A 105 -30.71 1.69 -2.18
N LEU A 106 -29.80 0.99 -2.88
CA LEU A 106 -29.93 -0.46 -3.09
C LEU A 106 -29.80 -1.27 -1.79
N ARG A 107 -28.95 -0.84 -0.85
CA ARG A 107 -28.82 -1.47 0.48
C ARG A 107 -30.13 -1.35 1.25
N HIS A 108 -30.68 -0.14 1.33
CA HIS A 108 -31.93 0.11 2.04
C HIS A 108 -33.14 -0.54 1.36
N ALA A 109 -33.15 -0.64 0.03
CA ALA A 109 -34.17 -1.41 -0.69
C ALA A 109 -34.16 -2.89 -0.25
N LYS A 110 -32.98 -3.52 -0.21
CA LYS A 110 -32.83 -4.92 0.26
C LYS A 110 -33.24 -5.09 1.72
N GLU A 111 -32.86 -4.16 2.59
CA GLU A 111 -33.24 -4.18 4.02
C GLU A 111 -34.76 -4.04 4.21
N ALA A 112 -35.41 -3.17 3.43
CA ALA A 112 -36.85 -2.96 3.49
C ALA A 112 -37.66 -4.16 2.95
N GLU A 113 -37.14 -4.86 1.94
CA GLU A 113 -37.72 -6.12 1.45
C GLU A 113 -37.63 -7.24 2.50
N GLN A 114 -36.50 -7.32 3.21
CA GLN A 114 -36.29 -8.35 4.24
C GLN A 114 -37.07 -8.08 5.52
N ASN A 115 -37.14 -6.82 5.96
CA ASN A 115 -37.81 -6.41 7.21
C ASN A 115 -38.84 -5.30 6.95
N PRO A 116 -39.97 -5.62 6.30
CA PRO A 116 -41.01 -4.64 6.02
C PRO A 116 -41.72 -4.24 7.32
N TYR A 117 -41.43 -3.03 7.83
CA TYR A 117 -42.02 -2.57 9.10
C TYR A 117 -42.90 -1.33 8.94
N TRP A 118 -42.44 -0.30 8.23
CA TRP A 118 -43.13 1.00 8.18
C TRP A 118 -44.24 1.13 7.14
N VAL A 119 -43.95 0.80 5.88
CA VAL A 119 -44.86 1.10 4.76
C VAL A 119 -45.36 -0.16 4.08
N ALA A 120 -44.45 -1.08 3.77
CA ALA A 120 -44.76 -2.29 3.02
C ALA A 120 -45.93 -3.12 3.60
N PRO A 121 -46.07 -3.34 4.92
CA PRO A 121 -47.15 -4.17 5.48
C PRO A 121 -48.56 -3.68 5.14
N ALA A 122 -48.77 -2.36 5.04
CA ALA A 122 -50.09 -1.78 4.80
C ALA A 122 -50.55 -1.97 3.34
N TYR A 123 -49.61 -1.98 2.39
CA TYR A 123 -49.92 -1.97 0.96
C TYR A 123 -49.82 -3.35 0.29
N VAL A 124 -49.41 -4.40 1.02
CA VAL A 124 -49.32 -5.77 0.47
C VAL A 124 -50.62 -6.22 -0.22
N LYS A 125 -51.79 -5.83 0.31
CA LYS A 125 -53.09 -6.27 -0.19
C LYS A 125 -53.67 -5.40 -1.31
N THR A 126 -53.26 -4.13 -1.38
CA THR A 126 -53.93 -3.11 -2.19
C THR A 126 -53.07 -2.61 -3.35
N GLN A 127 -51.77 -2.90 -3.34
CA GLN A 127 -50.86 -2.45 -4.36
C GLN A 127 -51.06 -3.24 -5.67
N PRO A 128 -51.34 -2.57 -6.80
CA PRO A 128 -51.43 -3.25 -8.09
C PRO A 128 -50.05 -3.79 -8.49
N HIS A 129 -50.02 -4.93 -9.18
CA HIS A 129 -48.78 -5.49 -9.73
C HIS A 129 -48.24 -4.57 -10.82
N ALA A 130 -46.99 -4.13 -10.66
CA ALA A 130 -46.32 -3.33 -11.66
C ALA A 130 -46.03 -4.17 -12.91
N VAL A 131 -46.65 -3.82 -14.03
CA VAL A 131 -46.41 -4.43 -15.33
C VAL A 131 -45.27 -3.66 -16.00
N PHE A 132 -44.04 -4.04 -15.71
CA PHE A 132 -42.89 -3.55 -16.45
C PHE A 132 -42.72 -4.34 -17.74
N ALA A 133 -42.21 -3.70 -18.79
CA ALA A 133 -41.72 -4.42 -19.95
C ALA A 133 -40.66 -5.43 -19.49
N ALA A 134 -40.67 -6.64 -20.08
CA ALA A 134 -39.61 -7.60 -19.84
C ALA A 134 -38.27 -6.91 -20.16
N PRO A 135 -37.23 -7.07 -19.32
CA PRO A 135 -35.93 -6.55 -19.66
C PRO A 135 -35.50 -7.25 -20.95
N GLU A 136 -35.22 -6.46 -22.00
CA GLU A 136 -34.62 -6.96 -23.25
C GLU A 136 -33.38 -7.77 -22.85
N THR A 137 -33.48 -9.09 -22.97
CA THR A 137 -32.34 -9.97 -22.74
C THR A 137 -31.34 -9.71 -23.85
N GLU A 138 -30.04 -9.76 -23.56
CA GLU A 138 -28.98 -9.52 -24.56
C GLU A 138 -29.11 -10.40 -25.82
N GLU A 139 -29.85 -11.51 -25.73
CA GLU A 139 -30.22 -12.41 -26.84
C GLU A 139 -31.22 -11.80 -27.84
N GLU A 140 -32.12 -10.90 -27.43
CA GLU A 140 -33.10 -10.24 -28.33
C GLU A 140 -32.47 -9.08 -29.13
N MET A 141 -31.36 -8.51 -28.64
CA MET A 141 -30.64 -7.39 -29.26
C MET A 141 -29.91 -7.77 -30.56
N GLU A 142 -29.66 -9.07 -30.80
CA GLU A 142 -28.98 -9.55 -32.01
C GLU A 142 -29.96 -9.74 -33.19
N ASP A 143 -31.24 -10.03 -32.90
CA ASP A 143 -32.25 -10.25 -33.93
C ASP A 143 -32.86 -8.94 -34.47
N ASP A 144 -33.00 -7.92 -33.62
CA ASP A 144 -33.62 -6.63 -33.97
C ASP A 144 -32.72 -5.62 -34.70
N GLU A 145 -31.49 -6.01 -35.08
CA GLU A 145 -30.66 -5.15 -35.92
C GLU A 145 -31.26 -5.00 -37.33
N PRO A 146 -31.58 -3.77 -37.77
CA PRO A 146 -32.32 -3.54 -39.00
C PRO A 146 -31.49 -3.98 -40.20
N GLU A 147 -32.12 -4.70 -41.14
CA GLU A 147 -31.46 -5.40 -42.26
C GLU A 147 -30.51 -4.53 -43.07
N TRP A 148 -30.68 -3.20 -43.12
CA TRP A 148 -29.76 -2.31 -43.81
C TRP A 148 -28.34 -2.29 -43.20
N LYS A 149 -28.20 -2.58 -41.90
CA LYS A 149 -26.89 -2.77 -41.25
C LYS A 149 -26.28 -4.12 -41.62
N LYS A 150 -27.09 -5.19 -41.59
CA LYS A 150 -26.70 -6.54 -42.03
C LYS A 150 -26.25 -6.54 -43.50
N ARG A 151 -26.97 -5.81 -44.38
CA ARG A 151 -26.67 -5.63 -45.81
C ARG A 151 -25.40 -4.83 -46.10
N LYS A 152 -25.05 -3.87 -45.23
CA LYS A 152 -23.79 -3.10 -45.36
C LYS A 152 -22.57 -3.96 -45.05
N LEU A 153 -22.66 -4.82 -44.03
CA LEU A 153 -21.59 -5.76 -43.66
C LEU A 153 -21.37 -6.82 -44.74
N THR A 154 -22.45 -7.42 -45.27
CA THR A 154 -22.34 -8.43 -46.33
C THR A 154 -21.79 -7.84 -47.63
N SER A 155 -22.22 -6.63 -48.01
CA SER A 155 -21.70 -5.93 -49.19
C SER A 155 -20.22 -5.57 -49.06
N TRP A 156 -19.75 -5.18 -47.89
CA TRP A 156 -18.33 -4.91 -47.64
C TRP A 156 -17.48 -6.18 -47.72
N MET A 157 -17.98 -7.31 -47.18
CA MET A 157 -17.29 -8.60 -47.29
C MET A 157 -17.25 -9.14 -48.73
N GLU A 158 -18.31 -8.95 -49.52
CA GLU A 158 -18.35 -9.33 -50.95
C GLU A 158 -17.29 -8.55 -51.76
N ALA A 159 -17.11 -7.25 -51.46
CA ALA A 159 -16.15 -6.39 -52.13
C ALA A 159 -14.68 -6.68 -51.75
N LEU A 160 -14.45 -7.33 -50.61
CA LEU A 160 -13.14 -7.76 -50.13
C LEU A 160 -12.76 -9.18 -50.58
N ARG A 161 -13.65 -9.89 -51.30
CA ARG A 161 -13.33 -11.20 -51.86
C ARG A 161 -12.41 -11.02 -53.08
N PRO A 162 -11.20 -11.63 -53.07
CA PRO A 162 -10.31 -11.57 -54.24
C PRO A 162 -11.03 -12.12 -55.48
N ARG A 163 -10.93 -11.40 -56.59
CA ARG A 163 -11.42 -11.86 -57.90
C ARG A 163 -10.37 -12.79 -58.50
N ASP A 164 -10.69 -14.08 -58.55
CA ASP A 164 -9.97 -15.09 -59.33
C ASP A 164 -10.36 -15.03 -60.81
#